data_AF-A0A842VDC4-F1
#
_entry.id   AF-A0A842VDC4-F1
#
_cell.length_a   1.000
_cell.length_b   1.000
_cell.length_c   1.000
_cell.angle_alpha   90.00
_cell.angle_beta   90.00
_cell.angle_gamma   90.00
#
_symmetry.space_group_name_H-M   'P 1'
#
loop_
_entity.id
_entity.type
_entity.pdbx_description
1 polymer ?
#
loop_
_entity_poly.entity_id
_entity_poly.type
_entity_poly.pdbx_seq_one_letter_code
_entity_poly.pdbx_strand_id
1 'polypeptide(L)'
;SKEFSIPFNLVITKKITVPEYPEVAIGAIAPDGTHEINDRVYSHLNLTEKDFEDAKERALYKVKKRLEKYCNGKEPNVKSKNVIIIDDGIATGFTAIVAGKYVNNNGAKTATLAIPVCPANDKEELEKIYNEVLCYHRAKTFRFAVGAFYKDFHQNTDEELFDYLEKAKEEKILYES
;
A
#
# COMPACT_ATOMS: atom_id res chain seq x y z
N SER A 1 -10.71 -7.19 -11.47
CA SER A 1 -9.98 -7.92 -12.52
C SER A 1 -10.84 -8.88 -13.29
N LYS A 2 -11.40 -9.95 -12.69
CA LYS A 2 -12.23 -10.95 -13.40
C LYS A 2 -13.39 -10.33 -14.21
N GLU A 3 -14.26 -9.58 -13.53
CA GLU A 3 -15.46 -8.97 -14.13
C GLU A 3 -15.16 -8.07 -15.33
N PHE A 4 -14.09 -7.28 -15.24
CA PHE A 4 -13.74 -6.26 -16.25
C PHE A 4 -12.59 -6.68 -17.16
N SER A 5 -12.08 -7.92 -17.01
CA SER A 5 -10.87 -8.42 -17.69
C SER A 5 -9.68 -7.46 -17.62
N ILE A 6 -9.54 -6.74 -16.50
CA ILE A 6 -8.40 -5.85 -16.24
C ILE A 6 -7.33 -6.67 -15.52
N PRO A 7 -6.10 -6.77 -16.05
CA PRO A 7 -5.05 -7.53 -15.41
C PRO A 7 -4.57 -6.81 -14.14
N PHE A 8 -4.07 -7.54 -13.16
CA PHE A 8 -3.55 -6.99 -11.91
C PHE A 8 -2.17 -7.56 -11.59
N ASN A 9 -1.41 -6.84 -10.78
CA ASN A 9 -0.23 -7.36 -10.11
C ASN A 9 -0.13 -6.66 -8.74
N LEU A 10 0.80 -7.11 -7.90
CA LEU A 10 1.00 -6.58 -6.57
C LEU A 10 1.84 -5.30 -6.62
N VAL A 11 1.44 -4.31 -5.82
CA VAL A 11 2.29 -3.19 -5.42
C VAL A 11 2.71 -3.43 -3.97
N ILE A 12 4.01 -3.64 -3.75
CA ILE A 12 4.50 -4.03 -2.43
C ILE A 12 4.98 -2.78 -1.69
N THR A 13 4.32 -2.44 -0.58
CA THR A 13 4.78 -1.42 0.35
C THR A 13 4.91 -2.01 1.76
N LYS A 14 5.65 -1.31 2.63
CA LYS A 14 5.79 -1.70 4.03
C LYS A 14 5.72 -0.48 4.93
N LYS A 15 4.96 -0.59 6.02
CA LYS A 15 4.97 0.39 7.11
C LYS A 15 6.37 0.48 7.72
N ILE A 16 6.82 1.71 7.97
CA ILE A 16 8.00 1.99 8.78
C ILE A 16 7.52 2.07 10.23
N THR A 17 8.11 1.25 11.09
CA THR A 17 7.77 1.15 12.51
C THR A 17 9.05 1.06 13.32
N VAL A 18 9.03 1.58 14.55
CA VAL A 18 10.14 1.42 15.49
C VAL A 18 9.91 0.21 16.40
N PRO A 19 10.98 -0.48 16.86
CA PRO A 19 10.85 -1.69 17.70
C PRO A 19 10.02 -1.51 18.96
N GLU A 20 10.09 -0.33 19.57
CA GLU A 20 9.39 0.04 20.79
C GLU A 20 7.87 0.16 20.57
N TYR A 21 7.46 0.49 19.34
CA TYR A 21 6.07 0.71 18.94
C TYR A 21 5.76 -0.02 17.63
N PRO A 22 5.74 -1.36 17.61
CA PRO A 22 5.61 -2.14 16.39
C PRO A 22 4.26 -1.97 15.70
N GLU A 23 3.22 -1.57 16.44
CA GLU A 23 1.88 -1.30 15.94
C GLU A 23 1.71 0.14 15.42
N VAL A 24 2.68 1.02 15.68
CA VAL A 24 2.61 2.45 15.33
C VAL A 24 3.45 2.71 14.08
N ALA A 25 2.77 2.96 12.96
CA ALA A 25 3.42 3.34 11.72
C ALA A 25 3.88 4.81 11.77
N ILE A 26 5.19 5.02 11.72
CA ILE A 26 5.81 6.34 11.57
C ILE A 26 5.94 6.75 10.10
N GLY A 27 5.55 5.87 9.17
CA GLY A 27 5.63 6.09 7.74
C GLY A 27 5.40 4.81 6.93
N ALA A 28 5.72 4.85 5.64
CA ALA A 28 5.75 3.68 4.78
C ALA A 28 6.89 3.79 3.74
N ILE A 29 7.28 2.67 3.12
CA ILE A 29 8.35 2.57 2.13
C ILE A 29 8.03 1.54 1.04
N ALA A 30 8.53 1.78 -0.17
CA ALA A 30 8.51 0.89 -1.33
C ALA A 30 9.92 0.35 -1.64
N PRO A 31 10.07 -0.69 -2.50
CA PRO A 31 11.35 -1.36 -2.75
C PRO A 31 12.45 -0.48 -3.36
N ASP A 32 12.07 0.55 -4.11
CA ASP A 32 12.98 1.55 -4.70
C ASP A 32 13.45 2.62 -3.69
N GLY A 33 12.96 2.57 -2.45
CA GLY A 33 13.26 3.56 -1.40
C GLY A 33 12.30 4.75 -1.36
N THR A 34 11.30 4.82 -2.25
CA THR A 34 10.19 5.78 -2.16
C THR A 34 9.51 5.62 -0.81
N HIS A 35 9.42 6.69 -0.03
CA HIS A 35 8.85 6.65 1.32
C HIS A 35 8.06 7.91 1.66
N GLU A 36 7.25 7.81 2.70
CA GLU A 36 6.55 8.93 3.32
C GLU A 36 6.59 8.81 4.83
N ILE A 37 6.82 9.94 5.50
CA ILE A 37 6.91 10.05 6.95
C ILE A 37 5.61 10.60 7.51
N ASN A 38 5.16 10.03 8.62
CA ASN A 38 4.11 10.59 9.44
C ASN A 38 4.71 11.57 10.45
N ASP A 39 4.93 12.82 10.02
CA ASP A 39 5.59 13.86 10.82
C ASP A 39 4.94 14.06 12.20
N ARG A 40 3.61 13.89 12.29
CA ARG A 40 2.88 13.99 13.55
C ARG A 40 3.30 12.91 14.53
N VAL A 41 3.35 11.66 14.10
CA VAL A 41 3.77 10.54 14.95
C VAL A 41 5.27 10.60 15.24
N TYR A 42 6.08 10.91 14.23
CA TYR A 42 7.52 11.07 14.37
C TYR A 42 7.88 12.09 15.46
N SER A 43 7.22 13.26 15.42
CA SER A 43 7.42 14.32 16.42
C SER A 43 6.90 13.93 17.81
N HIS A 44 5.77 13.22 17.91
CA HIS A 44 5.20 12.80 19.20
C HIS A 44 6.05 11.75 19.92
N LEU A 45 6.76 10.91 19.18
CA LEU A 45 7.59 9.85 19.75
C LEU A 45 8.99 10.33 20.13
N ASN A 46 9.33 11.61 19.90
CA ASN A 46 10.66 12.19 20.14
C ASN A 46 11.79 11.35 19.53
N LEU A 47 11.56 10.79 18.34
CA LEU A 47 12.53 9.95 17.65
C LEU A 47 13.69 10.80 17.12
N THR A 48 14.90 10.27 17.21
CA THR A 48 16.07 10.87 16.58
C THR A 48 16.11 10.51 15.09
N GLU A 49 16.87 11.29 14.31
CA GLU A 49 17.12 10.98 12.90
C GLU A 49 17.72 9.58 12.73
N LYS A 50 18.59 9.16 13.65
CA LYS A 50 19.16 7.82 13.67
C LYS A 50 18.10 6.74 13.88
N ASP A 51 17.14 6.96 14.78
CA ASP A 51 16.05 6.00 15.01
C ASP A 51 15.19 5.81 13.76
N PHE A 52 14.95 6.91 13.02
CA PHE A 52 14.24 6.88 11.76
C PHE A 52 15.00 6.12 10.68
N GLU A 53 16.27 6.43 10.44
CA GLU A 53 17.06 5.76 9.41
C GLU A 53 17.20 4.26 9.73
N ASP A 54 17.46 3.88 11.00
CA ASP A 54 17.49 2.48 11.43
C ASP A 54 16.12 1.78 11.16
N ALA A 55 15.00 2.46 11.38
CA ALA A 55 13.66 1.92 11.11
C ALA A 55 13.36 1.79 9.61
N LYS A 56 13.78 2.77 8.82
CA LYS A 56 13.64 2.82 7.37
C LYS A 56 14.46 1.72 6.71
N GLU A 57 15.71 1.49 7.11
CA GLU A 57 16.54 0.39 6.61
C GLU A 57 15.90 -0.97 6.89
N ARG A 58 15.41 -1.19 8.12
CA ARG A 58 14.68 -2.42 8.48
C ARG A 58 13.43 -2.61 7.61
N ALA A 59 12.68 -1.54 7.35
CA ALA A 59 11.49 -1.59 6.52
C ALA A 59 11.84 -1.85 5.04
N LEU A 60 12.91 -1.25 4.53
CA LEU A 60 13.42 -1.46 3.17
C LEU A 60 13.88 -2.91 2.97
N TYR A 61 14.59 -3.49 3.93
CA TYR A 61 14.96 -4.91 3.89
C TYR A 61 13.72 -5.81 3.83
N LYS A 62 12.72 -5.53 4.67
CA LYS A 62 11.46 -6.30 4.72
C LYS A 62 10.65 -6.18 3.42
N VAL A 63 10.54 -4.99 2.84
CA VAL A 63 9.77 -4.77 1.61
C VAL A 63 10.44 -5.46 0.42
N LYS A 64 11.77 -5.41 0.32
CA LYS A 64 12.53 -6.14 -0.71
C LYS A 64 12.41 -7.66 -0.55
N LYS A 65 12.51 -8.18 0.67
CA LYS A 65 12.28 -9.62 0.93
C LYS A 65 10.86 -10.06 0.52
N ARG A 66 9.87 -9.17 0.70
CA ARG A 66 8.48 -9.43 0.32
C ARG A 66 8.27 -9.39 -1.20
N LEU A 67 8.91 -8.45 -1.89
CA LEU A 67 8.96 -8.40 -3.35
C LEU A 67 9.59 -9.70 -3.90
N GLU A 68 10.68 -10.15 -3.32
CA GLU A 68 11.34 -11.39 -3.70
C GLU A 68 10.40 -12.59 -3.53
N LYS A 69 9.75 -12.68 -2.37
CA LYS A 69 8.87 -13.79 -2.02
C LYS A 69 7.63 -13.90 -2.93
N TYR A 70 6.94 -12.79 -3.20
CA TYR A 70 5.64 -12.85 -3.89
C TYR A 70 5.74 -12.56 -5.39
N CYS A 71 6.80 -11.87 -5.82
CA CYS A 71 6.92 -11.41 -7.20
C CYS A 71 8.23 -11.87 -7.87
N ASN A 72 9.00 -12.77 -7.23
CA ASN A 72 10.32 -13.22 -7.72
C ASN A 72 11.26 -12.05 -8.04
N GLY A 73 11.20 -10.99 -7.23
CA GLY A 73 12.02 -9.79 -7.38
C GLY A 73 11.61 -8.87 -8.52
N LYS A 74 10.53 -9.19 -9.25
CA LYS A 74 10.07 -8.43 -10.42
C LYS A 74 8.95 -7.47 -10.05
N GLU A 75 9.13 -6.21 -10.44
CA GLU A 75 8.13 -5.16 -10.29
C GLU A 75 7.32 -5.04 -11.60
N PRO A 76 6.00 -4.78 -11.53
CA PRO A 76 5.21 -4.63 -12.74
C PRO A 76 5.61 -3.37 -13.51
N ASN A 77 5.80 -3.48 -14.83
CA ASN A 77 6.08 -2.32 -15.67
C ASN A 77 4.80 -1.48 -15.88
N VAL A 78 4.71 -0.38 -15.12
CA VAL A 78 3.58 0.56 -15.16
C VAL A 78 3.78 1.73 -16.12
N LYS A 79 4.91 1.77 -16.85
CA LYS A 79 5.25 2.91 -17.72
C LYS A 79 4.17 3.18 -18.76
N SER A 80 3.70 4.42 -18.81
CA SER A 80 2.63 4.91 -19.69
C SER A 80 1.28 4.20 -19.52
N LYS A 81 1.06 3.46 -18.43
CA LYS A 81 -0.20 2.75 -18.13
C LYS A 81 -1.09 3.59 -17.23
N ASN A 82 -2.41 3.42 -17.37
CA ASN A 82 -3.37 3.89 -16.37
C ASN A 82 -3.45 2.81 -15.27
N VAL A 83 -3.12 3.16 -14.04
CA VAL A 83 -3.03 2.22 -12.92
C VAL A 83 -4.18 2.47 -11.94
N ILE A 84 -4.82 1.40 -11.49
CA ILE A 84 -5.79 1.43 -10.39
C ILE A 84 -5.14 0.71 -9.21
N ILE A 85 -4.92 1.43 -8.11
CA ILE A 85 -4.45 0.87 -6.85
C ILE A 85 -5.67 0.55 -5.99
N ILE A 86 -5.71 -0.68 -5.48
CA ILE A 86 -6.78 -1.19 -4.62
C ILE A 86 -6.23 -1.63 -3.26
N ASP A 87 -7.05 -1.50 -2.24
CA ASP A 87 -6.80 -2.02 -0.89
C ASP A 87 -8.16 -2.33 -0.22
N ASP A 88 -8.16 -3.08 0.89
CA ASP A 88 -9.38 -3.37 1.67
C ASP A 88 -9.95 -2.12 2.37
N GLY A 89 -9.09 -1.14 2.62
CA GLY A 89 -9.45 0.16 3.15
C GLY A 89 -8.20 0.89 3.58
N ILE A 90 -8.37 2.13 3.99
CA ILE A 90 -7.25 2.96 4.44
C ILE A 90 -7.54 3.48 5.83
N ALA A 91 -6.65 3.21 6.78
CA ALA A 91 -6.72 3.80 8.11
C ALA A 91 -5.94 5.11 8.24
N THR A 92 -4.65 5.12 7.84
CA THR A 92 -3.76 6.29 7.97
C THR A 92 -3.21 6.82 6.65
N GLY A 93 -3.44 6.11 5.54
CA GLY A 93 -3.06 6.57 4.20
C GLY A 93 -1.63 6.29 3.77
N PHE A 94 -0.67 6.17 4.68
CA PHE A 94 0.76 6.15 4.30
C PHE A 94 1.16 5.05 3.31
N THR A 95 0.61 3.83 3.42
CA THR A 95 0.87 2.75 2.45
C THR A 95 0.33 3.09 1.07
N ALA A 96 -0.85 3.69 0.99
CA ALA A 96 -1.42 4.14 -0.28
C ALA A 96 -0.66 5.34 -0.84
N ILE A 97 -0.32 6.33 -0.02
CA ILE A 97 0.52 7.48 -0.41
C ILE A 97 1.80 6.98 -1.08
N VAL A 98 2.51 6.04 -0.43
CA VAL A 98 3.74 5.48 -0.96
C VAL A 98 3.50 4.64 -2.22
N ALA A 99 2.43 3.85 -2.28
CA ALA A 99 2.08 3.11 -3.48
C ALA A 99 1.83 4.03 -4.68
N GLY A 100 1.11 5.14 -4.47
CA GLY A 100 0.85 6.16 -5.49
C GLY A 100 2.13 6.85 -5.96
N LYS A 101 2.97 7.33 -5.02
CA LYS A 101 4.28 7.91 -5.33
C LYS A 101 5.15 6.93 -6.13
N TYR A 102 5.18 5.68 -5.70
CA TYR A 102 5.95 4.62 -6.33
C TYR A 102 5.52 4.36 -7.78
N VAL A 103 4.23 4.21 -8.08
CA VAL A 103 3.79 3.99 -9.47
C VAL A 103 3.99 5.23 -10.36
N ASN A 104 3.84 6.43 -9.81
CA ASN A 104 4.11 7.68 -10.52
C ASN A 104 5.60 7.83 -10.86
N ASN A 105 6.50 7.53 -9.91
CA ASN A 105 7.95 7.53 -10.13
C ASN A 105 8.37 6.52 -11.20
N ASN A 106 7.64 5.42 -11.33
CA ASN A 106 7.83 4.39 -12.36
C ASN A 106 7.13 4.71 -13.70
N GLY A 107 6.60 5.93 -13.87
CA GLY A 107 6.10 6.45 -15.13
C GLY A 107 4.68 6.07 -15.47
N ALA A 108 3.82 5.75 -14.49
CA ALA A 108 2.39 5.61 -14.72
C ALA A 108 1.82 6.87 -15.39
N LYS A 109 0.90 6.68 -16.35
CA LYS A 109 0.21 7.78 -17.05
C LYS A 109 -0.84 8.43 -16.15
N THR A 110 -1.60 7.61 -15.43
CA THR A 110 -2.54 8.04 -14.39
C THR A 110 -2.54 7.03 -13.26
N ALA A 111 -2.83 7.49 -12.05
CA ALA A 111 -3.05 6.65 -10.88
C ALA A 111 -4.42 6.97 -10.26
N THR A 112 -5.27 5.96 -10.13
CA THR A 112 -6.54 6.03 -9.39
C THR A 112 -6.44 5.15 -8.15
N LEU A 113 -6.86 5.66 -7.00
CA LEU A 113 -7.02 4.87 -5.78
C LEU A 113 -8.49 4.46 -5.65
N ALA A 114 -8.76 3.16 -5.50
CA ALA A 114 -10.11 2.62 -5.33
C ALA A 114 -10.18 1.73 -4.09
N ILE A 115 -10.92 2.18 -3.07
CA ILE A 115 -11.01 1.53 -1.76
C ILE A 115 -12.45 1.45 -1.24
N PRO A 116 -12.83 0.37 -0.53
CA PRO A 116 -14.17 0.24 0.05
C PRO A 116 -14.43 1.25 1.18
N VAL A 117 -13.46 1.48 2.06
CA VAL A 117 -13.68 2.28 3.26
C VAL A 117 -12.47 3.14 3.65
N CYS A 118 -12.75 4.36 4.10
CA CYS A 118 -11.75 5.33 4.57
C CYS A 118 -12.34 6.32 5.60
N PRO A 119 -11.51 6.95 6.46
CA PRO A 119 -11.92 8.08 7.26
C PRO A 119 -12.37 9.25 6.39
N ALA A 120 -13.34 10.02 6.88
CA ALA A 120 -13.85 11.19 6.15
C ALA A 120 -12.79 12.29 5.91
N ASN A 121 -11.74 12.37 6.75
CA ASN A 121 -10.84 13.53 6.82
C ASN A 121 -9.50 13.35 6.06
N ASP A 122 -9.23 12.21 5.43
CA ASP A 122 -7.88 11.85 4.95
C ASP A 122 -7.67 11.98 3.43
N LYS A 123 -8.40 12.86 2.74
CA LYS A 123 -8.36 12.92 1.27
C LYS A 123 -7.29 13.85 0.69
N GLU A 124 -6.97 14.96 1.36
CA GLU A 124 -6.16 16.04 0.74
C GLU A 124 -4.77 15.56 0.30
N GLU A 125 -4.07 14.76 1.10
CA GLU A 125 -2.75 14.24 0.71
C GLU A 125 -2.85 13.19 -0.41
N LEU A 126 -3.90 12.36 -0.41
CA LEU A 126 -4.11 11.38 -1.47
C LEU A 126 -4.45 12.06 -2.80
N GLU A 127 -5.22 13.14 -2.80
CA GLU A 127 -5.57 13.90 -4.01
C GLU A 127 -4.37 14.63 -4.64
N LYS A 128 -3.29 14.86 -3.90
CA LYS A 128 -2.03 15.38 -4.47
C LYS A 128 -1.26 14.31 -5.26
N ILE A 129 -1.53 13.03 -4.99
CA ILE A 129 -0.75 11.89 -5.52
C ILE A 129 -1.54 11.16 -6.61
N TYR A 130 -2.84 11.04 -6.42
CA TYR A 130 -3.75 10.31 -7.30
C TYR A 130 -4.56 11.27 -8.17
N ASN A 131 -4.74 10.92 -9.44
CA ASN A 131 -5.65 11.64 -10.32
C ASN A 131 -7.11 11.53 -9.84
N GLU A 132 -7.44 10.41 -9.21
CA GLU A 132 -8.77 10.15 -8.67
C GLU A 132 -8.70 9.25 -7.44
N VAL A 133 -9.52 9.58 -6.43
CA VAL A 133 -9.67 8.78 -5.20
C VAL A 133 -11.13 8.39 -5.02
N LEU A 134 -11.42 7.13 -5.34
CA LEU A 134 -12.71 6.47 -5.19
C LEU A 134 -12.76 5.76 -3.84
N CYS A 135 -13.61 6.26 -2.93
CA CYS A 135 -13.86 5.64 -1.63
C CYS A 135 -15.37 5.42 -1.49
N TYR A 136 -15.80 4.16 -1.41
CA TYR A 136 -17.23 3.81 -1.37
C TYR A 136 -17.90 4.29 -0.08
N HIS A 137 -17.30 4.01 1.08
CA HIS A 137 -17.79 4.42 2.38
C HIS A 137 -16.80 5.32 3.12
N ARG A 138 -17.22 6.57 3.35
CA ARG A 138 -16.46 7.54 4.14
C ARG A 138 -17.00 7.58 5.57
N ALA A 139 -16.27 7.00 6.51
CA ALA A 139 -16.71 6.88 7.89
C ALA A 139 -16.40 8.13 8.70
N LYS A 140 -17.41 8.68 9.39
CA LYS A 140 -17.25 9.72 10.42
C LYS A 140 -17.22 9.06 11.79
N THR A 141 -16.05 8.55 12.18
CA THR A 141 -15.86 7.88 13.48
C THR A 141 -14.66 8.46 14.21
N PHE A 142 -14.73 8.47 15.54
CA PHE A 142 -13.61 8.88 16.41
C PHE A 142 -12.48 7.83 16.43
N ARG A 143 -12.81 6.54 16.27
CA ARG A 143 -11.84 5.44 16.13
C ARG A 143 -12.10 4.71 14.83
N PHE A 144 -11.08 4.60 13.98
CA PHE A 144 -11.19 3.95 12.69
C PHE A 144 -10.30 2.71 12.63
N ALA A 145 -10.89 1.60 12.21
CA ALA A 145 -10.17 0.38 11.84
C ALA A 145 -10.89 -0.24 10.64
N VAL A 146 -10.14 -0.62 9.60
CA VAL A 146 -10.72 -1.17 8.36
C VAL A 146 -11.58 -2.40 8.67
N GLY A 147 -11.06 -3.33 9.48
CA GLY A 147 -11.77 -4.56 9.83
C GLY A 147 -13.11 -4.37 10.55
N ALA A 148 -13.39 -3.20 11.12
CA ALA A 148 -14.69 -2.93 11.75
C ALA A 148 -15.85 -2.82 10.73
N PHE A 149 -15.54 -2.68 9.44
CA PHE A 149 -16.51 -2.56 8.35
C PHE A 149 -16.74 -3.89 7.61
N TYR A 150 -16.07 -4.95 8.05
CA TYR A 150 -16.15 -6.28 7.45
C TYR A 150 -16.73 -7.27 8.46
N LYS A 151 -17.69 -8.09 8.02
CA LYS A 151 -18.23 -9.19 8.83
C LYS A 151 -17.18 -10.28 9.07
N ASP A 152 -16.32 -10.48 8.07
CA ASP A 152 -15.17 -11.36 8.12
C ASP A 152 -13.95 -10.56 7.65
N PHE A 153 -12.95 -10.44 8.52
CA PHE A 153 -11.69 -9.74 8.27
C PHE A 153 -10.49 -10.63 8.57
N HIS A 154 -10.55 -11.88 8.07
CA HIS A 154 -9.42 -12.79 8.19
C HIS A 154 -8.18 -12.19 7.51
N GLN A 155 -7.02 -12.46 8.10
CA GLN A 155 -5.74 -12.11 7.50
C GLN A 155 -5.37 -13.21 6.50
N ASN A 156 -5.06 -12.82 5.26
CA ASN A 156 -4.59 -13.77 4.25
C ASN A 156 -3.25 -14.38 4.68
N THR A 157 -3.14 -15.70 4.60
CA THR A 157 -1.86 -16.40 4.76
C THR A 157 -1.02 -16.29 3.49
N ASP A 158 0.24 -16.72 3.59
CA ASP A 158 1.12 -16.80 2.43
C ASP A 158 0.60 -17.83 1.41
N GLU A 159 0.11 -18.97 1.89
CA GLU A 159 -0.46 -20.04 1.06
C GLU A 159 -1.68 -19.54 0.28
N GLU A 160 -2.60 -18.83 0.94
CA GLU A 160 -3.78 -18.25 0.28
C GLU A 160 -3.37 -17.23 -0.79
N LEU A 161 -2.38 -16.37 -0.50
CA LEU A 161 -1.89 -15.41 -1.48
C LEU A 161 -1.28 -16.12 -2.70
N PHE A 162 -0.48 -17.16 -2.50
CA PHE A 162 0.07 -17.94 -3.61
C PHE A 162 -1.04 -18.64 -4.43
N ASP A 163 -2.05 -19.22 -3.77
CA ASP A 163 -3.20 -19.80 -4.45
C ASP A 163 -3.96 -18.77 -5.30
N TYR A 164 -4.12 -17.54 -4.81
CA TYR A 164 -4.73 -16.46 -5.59
C TYR A 164 -3.88 -16.03 -6.80
N LEU A 165 -2.55 -15.96 -6.63
CA LEU A 165 -1.64 -15.63 -7.73
C LEU A 165 -1.60 -16.70 -8.81
N GLU A 166 -1.61 -17.99 -8.44
CA GLU A 166 -1.66 -19.09 -9.41
C GLU A 166 -2.98 -19.10 -10.17
N LYS A 167 -4.13 -18.97 -9.49
CA LYS A 167 -5.44 -18.82 -10.15
C LYS A 167 -5.47 -17.64 -11.11
N ALA A 168 -4.85 -16.52 -10.74
CA ALA A 168 -4.77 -15.34 -11.60
C ALA A 168 -3.94 -15.59 -12.88
N LYS A 169 -2.87 -16.40 -12.80
CA LYS A 169 -2.08 -16.82 -13.97
C LYS A 169 -2.89 -17.73 -14.89
N GLU A 170 -3.57 -18.74 -14.33
CA GLU A 170 -4.42 -19.66 -15.08
C GLU A 170 -5.53 -18.93 -15.83
N GLU A 171 -6.14 -17.93 -15.18
CA GLU A 171 -7.18 -17.07 -15.75
C GLU A 171 -6.64 -15.94 -16.65
N LYS A 172 -5.30 -15.84 -16.82
CA LYS A 172 -4.62 -14.81 -17.64
C LYS A 172 -4.95 -13.37 -17.23
N ILE A 173 -5.16 -13.15 -15.94
CA ILE A 173 -5.42 -11.84 -15.35
C ILE A 173 -4.27 -11.35 -14.46
N LEU A 174 -3.21 -12.13 -14.29
CA LEU A 174 -1.95 -11.64 -13.71
C LEU A 174 -1.18 -10.85 -14.78
N TYR A 175 -0.84 -9.60 -14.46
CA TYR A 175 -0.05 -8.74 -15.35
C TYR A 175 1.43 -9.10 -15.21
N GLU A 176 1.94 -9.86 -16.19
CA GLU A 176 3.35 -10.19 -16.31
C GLU A 176 3.99 -9.23 -17.33
N SER A 177 5.07 -8.54 -16.92
CA SER A 177 5.80 -7.57 -17.76
C SER A 177 6.55 -8.21 -18.91
#